data_AF-K2FUZ0-F1
#
_entry.id   AF-K2FUZ0-F1
#
_cell.length_a   1.000
_cell.length_b   1.000
_cell.length_c   1.000
_cell.angle_alpha   90.00
_cell.angle_beta   90.00
_cell.angle_gamma   90.00
#
_symmetry.space_group_name_H-M   'P 1'
#
loop_
_entity.id
_entity.type
_entity.pdbx_description
1 polymer ?
#
loop_
_entity_poly.entity_id
_entity_poly.type
_entity_poly.pdbx_seq_one_letter_code
_entity_poly.pdbx_strand_id
1 'polypeptide(L)'
;MFDVSKIFSFFKKNFNLKDILLGFGLVALFFLSRIIFLDKLPIFSDEGIYIHWARIAWHDASWRFISLTDGRQPLQTWGTIPFLKLFPQNLLFGGRMFSVATGFASLTGIFSLLFYLFNKKTAFWGVFLYIFTPFFLFYDRIALADSAVNASFIWILFFSILVVKTLRLDLALFFGIIAGMAMLTKSSVRMFIMLSALAPIIIFNKNKKEIVKKTLNYFILFAFVFVIAIVLYNIQRLSPFMHYIEQKNNTFVMPFSEFIKSPFAVFLPNLKLIPNYVFSEMGW
;
A
#
# COMPACT_ATOMS: atom_id res chain seq x y z
N MET A 1 21.55 -21.70 1.26
CA MET A 1 21.23 -21.97 -0.14
C MET A 1 19.72 -21.92 -0.32
N PHE A 2 19.27 -21.19 -1.33
CA PHE A 2 17.88 -21.21 -1.79
C PHE A 2 17.56 -22.63 -2.28
N ASP A 3 16.51 -23.23 -1.74
CA ASP A 3 16.12 -24.61 -2.03
C ASP A 3 14.66 -24.63 -2.42
N VAL A 4 14.42 -24.81 -3.71
CA VAL A 4 13.09 -24.84 -4.31
C VAL A 4 12.25 -25.99 -3.73
N SER A 5 12.88 -27.09 -3.31
CA SER A 5 12.17 -28.22 -2.70
C SER A 5 11.53 -27.86 -1.35
N LYS A 6 12.11 -26.90 -0.62
CA LYS A 6 11.52 -26.37 0.62
C LYS A 6 10.25 -25.57 0.37
N ILE A 7 10.17 -24.87 -0.76
CA ILE A 7 8.96 -24.15 -1.17
C ILE A 7 7.86 -25.16 -1.51
N PHE A 8 8.15 -26.14 -2.36
CA PHE A 8 7.17 -27.17 -2.72
C PHE A 8 6.71 -27.98 -1.51
N SER A 9 7.61 -28.36 -0.62
CA SER A 9 7.26 -29.09 0.61
C SER A 9 6.44 -28.22 1.56
N PHE A 10 6.71 -26.91 1.67
CA PHE A 10 5.86 -25.98 2.42
C PHE A 10 4.44 -25.94 1.84
N PHE A 11 4.27 -25.78 0.52
CA PHE A 11 2.94 -25.76 -0.09
C PHE A 11 2.21 -27.10 0.08
N LYS A 12 2.88 -28.22 -0.19
CA LYS A 12 2.32 -29.56 -0.03
C LYS A 12 1.92 -29.86 1.42
N LYS A 13 2.65 -29.32 2.40
CA LYS A 13 2.36 -29.47 3.82
C LYS A 13 1.15 -28.64 4.26
N ASN A 14 1.00 -27.43 3.75
CA ASN A 14 -0.01 -26.47 4.25
C ASN A 14 -1.33 -26.49 3.46
N PHE A 15 -1.28 -26.84 2.17
CA PHE A 15 -2.41 -26.75 1.25
C PHE A 15 -2.70 -28.09 0.58
N ASN A 16 -3.98 -28.48 0.58
CA ASN A 16 -4.46 -29.61 -0.20
C ASN A 16 -4.98 -29.13 -1.58
N LEU A 17 -5.35 -30.07 -2.45
CA LEU A 17 -5.84 -29.74 -3.79
C LEU A 17 -7.09 -28.83 -3.76
N LYS A 18 -8.00 -29.02 -2.79
CA LYS A 18 -9.19 -28.18 -2.64
C LYS A 18 -8.83 -26.74 -2.28
N ASP A 19 -7.84 -26.55 -1.40
CA ASP A 19 -7.34 -25.22 -1.03
C ASP A 19 -6.72 -24.51 -2.23
N ILE A 20 -5.97 -25.24 -3.07
CA ILE A 20 -5.36 -24.71 -4.29
C ILE A 20 -6.46 -24.28 -5.28
N LEU A 21 -7.44 -25.15 -5.54
CA LEU A 21 -8.57 -24.85 -6.42
C LEU A 21 -9.39 -23.66 -5.89
N LEU A 22 -9.61 -23.57 -4.59
CA LEU A 22 -10.27 -22.43 -3.95
C LEU A 22 -9.45 -21.15 -4.13
N GLY A 23 -8.13 -21.21 -3.93
CA GLY A 23 -7.23 -20.08 -4.16
C GLY A 23 -7.31 -19.58 -5.60
N PHE A 24 -7.23 -20.48 -6.60
CA PHE A 24 -7.43 -20.13 -8.00
C PHE A 24 -8.81 -19.55 -8.27
N GLY A 25 -9.87 -20.12 -7.69
CA GLY A 25 -11.23 -19.61 -7.79
C GLY A 25 -11.37 -18.18 -7.26
N LEU A 26 -10.77 -17.88 -6.11
CA LEU A 26 -10.78 -16.52 -5.52
C LEU A 26 -9.95 -15.52 -6.34
N VAL A 27 -8.81 -15.94 -6.87
CA VAL A 27 -7.99 -15.09 -7.77
C VAL A 27 -8.76 -14.79 -9.06
N ALA A 28 -9.38 -15.80 -9.66
CA ALA A 28 -10.23 -15.62 -10.83
C ALA A 28 -11.41 -14.69 -10.52
N LEU A 29 -12.09 -14.89 -9.39
CA LEU A 29 -13.19 -14.04 -8.94
C LEU A 29 -12.76 -12.58 -8.71
N PHE A 30 -11.57 -12.37 -8.12
CA PHE A 30 -10.99 -11.03 -8.00
C PHE A 30 -10.83 -10.37 -9.37
N PHE A 31 -10.17 -11.04 -10.33
CA PHE A 31 -9.97 -10.45 -11.66
C PHE A 31 -11.29 -10.24 -12.40
N LEU A 32 -12.24 -11.17 -12.32
CA LEU A 32 -13.56 -11.02 -12.94
C LEU A 32 -14.30 -9.80 -12.39
N SER A 33 -14.33 -9.64 -11.06
CA SER A 33 -15.01 -8.51 -10.41
C SER A 33 -14.34 -7.15 -10.68
N ARG A 34 -13.03 -7.11 -10.94
CA ARG A 34 -12.29 -5.87 -11.20
C ARG A 34 -12.24 -5.52 -12.68
N ILE A 35 -12.01 -6.48 -13.58
CA ILE A 35 -11.73 -6.23 -15.01
C ILE A 35 -13.01 -6.12 -15.83
N ILE A 36 -14.06 -6.88 -15.51
CA ILE A 36 -15.30 -6.84 -16.29
C ILE A 36 -15.89 -5.42 -16.24
N PHE A 37 -16.22 -4.86 -17.40
CA PHE A 37 -16.76 -3.49 -17.55
C PHE A 37 -15.88 -2.39 -16.94
N LEU A 38 -14.57 -2.61 -16.84
CA LEU A 38 -13.64 -1.66 -16.23
C LEU A 38 -13.62 -0.30 -16.96
N ASP A 39 -13.89 -0.26 -18.25
CA ASP A 39 -13.96 0.96 -19.07
C ASP A 39 -15.35 1.61 -19.11
N LYS A 40 -16.37 0.96 -18.53
CA LYS A 40 -17.77 1.45 -18.53
C LYS A 40 -18.11 2.35 -17.35
N LEU A 41 -17.31 2.31 -16.28
CA LEU A 41 -17.49 3.24 -15.16
C LEU A 41 -17.19 4.67 -15.64
N PRO A 42 -18.01 5.67 -15.27
CA PRO A 42 -17.74 7.07 -15.59
C PRO A 42 -16.31 7.46 -15.21
N ILE A 43 -15.69 8.31 -16.02
CA ILE A 43 -14.34 8.78 -15.74
C ILE A 43 -14.37 9.78 -14.58
N PHE A 44 -13.52 9.56 -13.59
CA PHE A 44 -13.27 10.52 -12.53
C PHE A 44 -12.15 11.49 -12.95
N SER A 45 -12.27 12.77 -12.63
CA SER A 45 -11.37 13.83 -13.13
C SER A 45 -9.88 13.54 -12.87
N ASP A 46 -9.55 13.04 -11.67
CA ASP A 46 -8.17 12.69 -11.32
C ASP A 46 -7.62 11.54 -12.18
N GLU A 47 -8.45 10.58 -12.60
CA GLU A 47 -8.01 9.49 -13.48
C GLU A 47 -7.48 10.04 -14.80
N GLY A 48 -8.20 11.00 -15.37
CA GLY A 48 -7.80 11.67 -16.60
C GLY A 48 -6.43 12.34 -16.46
N ILE A 49 -6.21 13.04 -15.34
CA ILE A 49 -4.93 13.70 -15.02
C ILE A 49 -3.80 12.67 -14.90
N TYR A 50 -3.98 11.62 -14.09
CA TYR A 50 -2.95 10.62 -13.85
C TYR A 50 -2.59 9.81 -15.11
N ILE A 51 -3.59 9.43 -15.90
CA ILE A 51 -3.39 8.75 -17.18
C ILE A 51 -2.67 9.67 -18.17
N HIS A 52 -3.04 10.94 -18.22
CA HIS A 52 -2.39 11.92 -19.08
C HIS A 52 -0.92 12.12 -18.71
N TRP A 53 -0.62 12.29 -17.42
CA TRP A 53 0.76 12.35 -16.92
C TRP A 53 1.56 11.11 -17.26
N ALA A 54 1.00 9.92 -17.04
CA ALA A 54 1.67 8.66 -17.38
C ALA A 54 1.93 8.54 -18.89
N ARG A 55 1.00 9.02 -19.73
CA ARG A 55 1.19 9.05 -21.19
C ARG A 55 2.30 10.00 -21.61
N ILE A 56 2.40 11.20 -21.03
CA ILE A 56 3.50 12.13 -21.29
C ILE A 56 4.83 11.50 -20.85
N ALA A 57 4.89 11.00 -19.62
CA ALA A 57 6.08 10.35 -19.05
C ALA A 57 6.52 9.09 -19.82
N TRP A 58 5.58 8.41 -20.49
CA TRP A 58 5.88 7.30 -21.39
C TRP A 58 6.65 7.79 -22.63
N HIS A 59 6.18 8.86 -23.28
CA HIS A 59 6.78 9.35 -24.53
C HIS A 59 7.99 10.26 -24.34
N ASP A 60 8.13 10.92 -23.18
CA ASP A 60 9.29 11.74 -22.83
C ASP A 60 9.79 11.41 -21.42
N ALA A 61 11.01 10.89 -21.36
CA ALA A 61 11.65 10.51 -20.10
C ALA A 61 11.91 11.69 -19.16
N SER A 62 12.04 12.91 -19.69
CA SER A 62 12.25 14.15 -18.93
C SER A 62 11.04 14.46 -18.03
N TRP A 63 9.86 14.00 -18.43
CA TRP A 63 8.59 14.21 -17.73
C TRP A 63 8.19 13.05 -16.82
N ARG A 64 9.11 12.12 -16.49
CA ARG A 64 8.80 11.03 -15.55
C ARG A 64 8.36 11.52 -14.17
N PHE A 65 8.76 12.72 -13.77
CA PHE A 65 8.36 13.33 -12.51
C PHE A 65 7.25 14.38 -12.66
N ILE A 66 6.50 14.38 -13.77
CA ILE A 66 5.49 15.39 -14.06
C ILE A 66 4.46 15.56 -12.93
N SER A 67 4.09 14.49 -12.21
CA SER A 67 3.14 14.57 -11.10
C SER A 67 3.61 15.46 -9.95
N LEU A 68 4.93 15.68 -9.81
CA LEU A 68 5.48 16.58 -8.80
C LEU A 68 5.13 18.05 -9.09
N THR A 69 4.76 18.42 -10.32
CA THR A 69 4.30 19.79 -10.61
C THR A 69 2.98 20.14 -9.90
N ASP A 70 2.20 19.14 -9.48
CA ASP A 70 1.02 19.28 -8.61
C ASP A 70 1.27 18.73 -7.18
N GLY A 71 2.53 18.49 -6.80
CA GLY A 71 2.90 17.99 -5.48
C GLY A 71 2.48 16.53 -5.20
N ARG A 72 2.24 15.72 -6.25
CA ARG A 72 1.88 14.30 -6.15
C ARG A 72 3.07 13.39 -6.40
N GLN A 73 3.29 12.39 -5.54
CA GLN A 73 4.39 11.45 -5.69
C GLN A 73 4.24 10.56 -6.95
N PRO A 74 5.36 10.08 -7.54
CA PRO A 74 5.35 9.61 -8.92
C PRO A 74 5.01 8.13 -9.13
N LEU A 75 4.84 7.31 -8.08
CA LEU A 75 4.70 5.86 -8.26
C LEU A 75 3.48 5.50 -9.11
N GLN A 76 2.36 6.19 -8.92
CA GLN A 76 1.16 5.96 -9.73
C GLN A 76 1.44 6.25 -11.21
N THR A 77 2.06 7.40 -11.50
CA THR A 77 2.47 7.79 -12.86
C THR A 77 3.36 6.71 -13.49
N TRP A 78 4.39 6.26 -12.77
CA TRP A 78 5.33 5.24 -13.26
C TRP A 78 4.69 3.87 -13.42
N GLY A 79 3.92 3.44 -12.43
CA GLY A 79 3.26 2.15 -12.41
C GLY A 79 2.18 2.03 -13.48
N THR A 80 1.63 3.15 -13.95
CA THR A 80 0.64 3.19 -15.04
C THR A 80 1.28 2.99 -16.42
N ILE A 81 2.52 3.43 -16.63
CA ILE A 81 3.21 3.37 -17.95
C ILE A 81 3.21 1.98 -18.58
N PRO A 82 3.59 0.88 -17.88
CA PRO A 82 3.55 -0.46 -18.47
C PRO A 82 2.16 -0.84 -18.99
N PHE A 83 1.10 -0.46 -18.29
CA PHE A 83 -0.26 -0.79 -18.71
C PHE A 83 -0.73 0.04 -19.90
N LEU A 84 -0.31 1.32 -20.00
CA LEU A 84 -0.57 2.11 -21.21
C LEU A 84 0.12 1.51 -22.46
N LYS A 85 1.30 0.90 -22.28
CA LYS A 85 1.99 0.18 -23.36
C LYS A 85 1.30 -1.13 -23.74
N LEU A 86 0.70 -1.83 -22.79
CA LEU A 86 -0.04 -3.08 -23.03
C LEU A 86 -1.42 -2.83 -23.65
N PHE A 87 -2.05 -1.69 -23.35
CA PHE A 87 -3.39 -1.32 -23.83
C PHE A 87 -3.41 0.07 -24.50
N PRO A 88 -2.59 0.32 -25.55
CA PRO A 88 -2.48 1.67 -26.12
C PRO A 88 -3.75 2.18 -26.81
N GLN A 89 -4.67 1.29 -27.15
CA GLN A 89 -5.94 1.56 -27.82
C GLN A 89 -7.03 2.02 -26.83
N ASN A 90 -6.87 1.71 -25.54
CA ASN A 90 -7.80 2.11 -24.49
C ASN A 90 -7.02 2.56 -23.25
N LEU A 91 -6.63 3.84 -23.25
CA LEU A 91 -5.83 4.43 -22.18
C LEU A 91 -6.55 4.44 -20.83
N LEU A 92 -7.89 4.54 -20.82
CA LEU A 92 -8.68 4.47 -19.58
C LEU A 92 -8.57 3.08 -18.95
N PHE A 93 -8.78 2.05 -19.75
CA PHE A 93 -8.59 0.67 -19.32
C PHE A 93 -7.16 0.43 -18.84
N GLY A 94 -6.16 0.84 -19.62
CA GLY A 94 -4.75 0.73 -19.24
C GLY A 94 -4.42 1.47 -17.94
N GLY A 95 -4.96 2.67 -17.75
CA GLY A 95 -4.84 3.44 -16.50
C GLY A 95 -5.38 2.68 -15.29
N ARG A 96 -6.60 2.16 -15.41
CA ARG A 96 -7.28 1.44 -14.33
C ARG A 96 -6.61 0.11 -13.98
N MET A 97 -5.87 -0.51 -14.91
CA MET A 97 -5.10 -1.72 -14.61
C MET A 97 -4.01 -1.52 -13.55
N PHE A 98 -3.52 -0.29 -13.35
CA PHE A 98 -2.64 0.01 -12.21
C PHE A 98 -3.35 -0.30 -10.88
N SER A 99 -4.59 0.16 -10.71
CA SER A 99 -5.37 -0.09 -9.50
C SER A 99 -5.78 -1.55 -9.35
N VAL A 100 -6.04 -2.25 -10.46
CA VAL A 100 -6.31 -3.70 -10.41
C VAL A 100 -5.07 -4.45 -9.92
N ALA A 101 -3.88 -4.06 -10.39
CA ALA A 101 -2.63 -4.68 -9.99
C ALA A 101 -2.27 -4.41 -8.53
N THR A 102 -2.44 -3.18 -8.04
CA THR A 102 -2.23 -2.84 -6.63
C THR A 102 -3.32 -3.43 -5.72
N GLY A 103 -4.56 -3.53 -6.19
CA GLY A 103 -5.64 -4.28 -5.53
C GLY A 103 -5.30 -5.77 -5.40
N PHE A 104 -4.67 -6.37 -6.40
CA PHE A 104 -4.16 -7.75 -6.30
C PHE A 104 -3.00 -7.86 -5.29
N ALA A 105 -2.13 -6.85 -5.23
CA ALA A 105 -1.11 -6.76 -4.18
C ALA A 105 -1.74 -6.66 -2.78
N SER A 106 -2.85 -5.94 -2.61
CA SER A 106 -3.63 -5.92 -1.36
C SER A 106 -4.19 -7.30 -1.01
N LEU A 107 -4.80 -7.99 -1.97
CA LEU A 107 -5.37 -9.33 -1.79
C LEU A 107 -4.31 -10.34 -1.32
N THR A 108 -3.14 -10.36 -1.96
CA THR A 108 -2.04 -11.24 -1.57
C THR A 108 -1.44 -10.86 -0.22
N GLY A 109 -1.38 -9.57 0.10
CA GLY A 109 -0.97 -9.07 1.41
C GLY A 109 -1.92 -9.50 2.52
N ILE A 110 -3.24 -9.38 2.31
CA ILE A 110 -4.27 -9.81 3.27
C ILE A 110 -4.18 -11.30 3.51
N PHE A 111 -4.08 -12.09 2.43
CA PHE A 111 -3.91 -13.54 2.55
C PHE A 111 -2.68 -13.88 3.39
N SER A 112 -1.53 -13.27 3.08
CA SER A 112 -0.26 -13.52 3.77
C SER A 112 -0.33 -13.14 5.25
N LEU A 113 -0.91 -11.97 5.56
CA LEU A 113 -1.08 -11.47 6.91
C LEU A 113 -1.97 -12.39 7.75
N LEU A 114 -3.15 -12.73 7.25
CA LEU A 114 -4.12 -13.55 7.98
C LEU A 114 -3.67 -15.00 8.10
N PHE A 115 -3.00 -15.54 7.07
CA PHE A 115 -2.42 -16.86 7.14
C PHE A 115 -1.33 -16.95 8.20
N TYR A 116 -0.47 -15.92 8.28
CA TYR A 116 0.62 -15.86 9.25
C TYR A 116 0.14 -15.63 10.69
N LEU A 117 -0.89 -14.80 10.88
CA LEU A 117 -1.42 -14.50 12.22
C LEU A 117 -2.33 -15.60 12.77
N PHE A 118 -3.10 -16.25 11.89
CA PHE A 118 -4.14 -17.17 12.27
C PHE A 118 -3.94 -18.51 11.57
N ASN A 119 -4.63 -18.73 10.45
CA ASN A 119 -4.58 -19.97 9.68
C ASN A 119 -5.14 -19.75 8.27
N LYS A 120 -5.07 -20.79 7.43
CA LYS A 120 -5.58 -20.75 6.05
C LYS A 120 -7.08 -20.47 5.92
N LYS A 121 -7.91 -20.96 6.85
CA LYS A 121 -9.36 -20.73 6.81
C LYS A 121 -9.65 -19.24 6.97
N THR A 122 -9.03 -18.59 7.96
CA THR A 122 -9.15 -17.14 8.17
C THR A 122 -8.61 -16.36 6.97
N ALA A 123 -7.51 -16.80 6.36
CA ALA A 123 -6.95 -16.16 5.18
C ALA A 123 -7.90 -16.21 3.97
N PHE A 124 -8.50 -17.37 3.69
CA PHE A 124 -9.49 -17.50 2.62
C PHE A 124 -10.74 -16.64 2.87
N TRP A 125 -11.25 -16.63 4.09
CA TRP A 125 -12.39 -15.77 4.44
C TRP A 125 -12.05 -14.28 4.33
N GLY A 126 -10.86 -13.87 4.76
CA GLY A 126 -10.44 -12.48 4.63
C GLY A 126 -10.29 -12.03 3.18
N VAL A 127 -9.74 -12.88 2.31
CA VAL A 127 -9.71 -12.61 0.86
C VAL A 127 -11.10 -12.56 0.26
N PHE A 128 -11.97 -13.50 0.63
CA PHE A 128 -13.37 -13.50 0.19
C PHE A 128 -14.07 -12.18 0.56
N LEU A 129 -13.94 -11.75 1.82
CA LEU A 129 -14.50 -10.47 2.27
C LEU A 129 -13.89 -9.29 1.51
N TYR A 130 -12.58 -9.24 1.33
CA TYR A 130 -11.90 -8.20 0.55
C TYR A 130 -12.46 -8.06 -0.88
N ILE A 131 -12.72 -9.19 -1.55
CA ILE A 131 -13.27 -9.20 -2.90
C ILE A 131 -14.66 -8.54 -2.93
N PHE A 132 -15.51 -8.81 -1.94
CA PHE A 132 -16.90 -8.34 -1.94
C PHE A 132 -17.15 -7.03 -1.19
N THR A 133 -16.18 -6.50 -0.44
CA THR A 133 -16.30 -5.19 0.19
C THR A 133 -16.45 -4.11 -0.90
N PRO A 134 -17.58 -3.38 -0.95
CA PRO A 134 -17.86 -2.40 -2.01
C PRO A 134 -16.77 -1.35 -2.17
N PHE A 135 -16.24 -0.85 -1.05
CA PHE A 135 -15.16 0.13 -1.03
C PHE A 135 -13.92 -0.34 -1.79
N PHE A 136 -13.40 -1.54 -1.49
CA PHE A 136 -12.24 -2.07 -2.20
C PHE A 136 -12.58 -2.42 -3.66
N LEU A 137 -13.79 -2.91 -3.93
CA LEU A 137 -14.23 -3.20 -5.29
C LEU A 137 -14.25 -1.93 -6.16
N PHE A 138 -14.70 -0.80 -5.61
CA PHE A 138 -14.75 0.48 -6.32
C PHE A 138 -13.36 1.07 -6.54
N TYR A 139 -12.57 1.25 -5.47
CA TYR A 139 -11.25 1.90 -5.57
C TYR A 139 -10.21 1.06 -6.31
N ASP A 140 -10.32 -0.27 -6.34
CA ASP A 140 -9.45 -1.13 -7.15
C ASP A 140 -9.77 -1.04 -8.66
N ARG A 141 -10.87 -0.38 -9.04
CA ARG A 141 -11.33 -0.23 -10.45
C ARG A 141 -11.15 1.18 -11.00
N ILE A 142 -10.74 2.14 -10.17
CA ILE A 142 -10.53 3.53 -10.57
C ILE A 142 -9.04 3.83 -10.51
N ALA A 143 -8.49 4.48 -11.53
CA ALA A 143 -7.06 4.79 -11.65
C ALA A 143 -6.61 5.88 -10.66
N LEU A 144 -6.64 5.57 -9.36
CA LEU A 144 -6.19 6.42 -8.23
C LEU A 144 -5.02 5.77 -7.49
N ALA A 145 -4.24 6.58 -6.78
CA ALA A 145 -3.17 6.09 -5.91
C ALA A 145 -3.69 5.32 -4.68
N ASP A 146 -4.96 5.48 -4.31
CA ASP A 146 -5.52 4.97 -3.05
C ASP A 146 -5.49 3.43 -2.95
N SER A 147 -5.68 2.72 -4.06
CA SER A 147 -5.49 1.26 -4.15
C SER A 147 -4.06 0.84 -3.78
N ALA A 148 -3.06 1.59 -4.23
CA ALA A 148 -1.64 1.39 -3.92
C ALA A 148 -1.32 1.72 -2.47
N VAL A 149 -1.94 2.76 -1.91
CA VAL A 149 -1.81 3.13 -0.48
C VAL A 149 -2.39 2.02 0.40
N ASN A 150 -3.54 1.44 0.03
CA ASN A 150 -4.13 0.30 0.74
C ASN A 150 -3.19 -0.92 0.73
N ALA A 151 -2.67 -1.28 -0.45
CA ALA A 151 -1.70 -2.38 -0.59
C ALA A 151 -0.47 -2.14 0.29
N SER A 152 0.05 -0.91 0.24
CA SER A 152 1.20 -0.50 1.04
C SER A 152 0.95 -0.64 2.53
N PHE A 153 -0.21 -0.20 3.02
CA PHE A 153 -0.59 -0.33 4.43
C PHE A 153 -0.58 -1.80 4.88
N ILE A 154 -1.23 -2.68 4.11
CA ILE A 154 -1.33 -4.12 4.42
C ILE A 154 0.06 -4.75 4.50
N TRP A 155 0.93 -4.48 3.52
CA TRP A 155 2.27 -5.05 3.50
C TRP A 155 3.18 -4.46 4.58
N ILE A 156 3.11 -3.16 4.85
CA ILE A 156 3.83 -2.52 5.96
C ILE A 156 3.42 -3.16 7.30
N LEU A 157 2.12 -3.36 7.53
CA LEU A 157 1.62 -4.04 8.72
C LEU A 157 2.15 -5.47 8.80
N PHE A 158 2.05 -6.24 7.72
CA PHE A 158 2.57 -7.60 7.68
C PHE A 158 4.06 -7.68 8.01
N PHE A 159 4.88 -6.87 7.35
CA PHE A 159 6.33 -6.89 7.56
C PHE A 159 6.72 -6.36 8.94
N SER A 160 6.04 -5.36 9.49
CA SER A 160 6.30 -4.90 10.86
C SER A 160 6.12 -6.04 11.88
N ILE A 161 5.04 -6.81 11.75
CA ILE A 161 4.76 -7.98 12.60
C ILE A 161 5.76 -9.11 12.34
N LEU A 162 6.10 -9.35 11.08
CA LEU A 162 7.02 -10.42 10.70
C LEU A 162 8.44 -10.14 11.21
N VAL A 163 8.94 -8.91 11.05
CA VAL A 163 10.28 -8.51 11.50
C VAL A 163 10.38 -8.52 13.01
N VAL A 164 9.38 -8.02 13.75
CA VAL A 164 9.44 -8.04 15.23
C VAL A 164 9.41 -9.46 15.80
N LYS A 165 8.72 -10.40 15.13
CA LYS A 165 8.67 -11.82 15.56
C LYS A 165 9.92 -12.61 15.19
N THR A 166 10.55 -12.31 14.06
CA THR A 166 11.68 -13.10 13.53
C THR A 166 13.05 -12.48 13.79
N LEU A 167 13.12 -11.16 13.92
CA LEU A 167 14.34 -10.36 14.07
C LEU A 167 15.41 -10.64 13.01
N ARG A 168 14.98 -10.87 11.75
CA ARG A 168 15.89 -11.13 10.64
C ARG A 168 16.14 -9.89 9.79
N LEU A 169 17.40 -9.68 9.42
CA LEU A 169 17.84 -8.55 8.60
C LEU A 169 17.27 -8.60 7.18
N ASP A 170 17.26 -9.77 6.53
CA ASP A 170 16.73 -9.93 5.17
C ASP A 170 15.28 -9.45 5.05
N LEU A 171 14.44 -9.80 6.02
CA LEU A 171 13.04 -9.36 6.07
C LEU A 171 12.91 -7.86 6.36
N ALA A 172 13.82 -7.28 7.17
CA ALA A 172 13.87 -5.84 7.39
C ALA A 172 14.29 -5.08 6.12
N LEU A 173 15.20 -5.62 5.31
CA LEU A 173 15.58 -5.02 4.02
C LEU A 173 14.40 -5.01 3.04
N PHE A 174 13.66 -6.13 2.91
CA PHE A 174 12.43 -6.18 2.10
C PHE A 174 11.38 -5.20 2.61
N PHE A 175 11.23 -5.10 3.92
CA PHE A 175 10.33 -4.12 4.52
C PHE A 175 10.73 -2.68 4.17
N GLY A 176 12.02 -2.34 4.25
CA GLY A 176 12.54 -1.04 3.82
C GLY A 176 12.23 -0.69 2.37
N ILE A 177 12.39 -1.67 1.46
CA ILE A 177 12.07 -1.49 0.03
C ILE A 177 10.58 -1.22 -0.16
N ILE A 178 9.71 -2.03 0.47
CA ILE A 178 8.26 -1.86 0.39
C ILE A 178 7.83 -0.50 0.97
N ALA A 179 8.37 -0.13 2.14
CA ALA A 179 8.12 1.16 2.77
C ALA A 179 8.57 2.33 1.88
N GLY A 180 9.75 2.25 1.27
CA GLY A 180 10.25 3.28 0.36
C GLY A 180 9.44 3.42 -0.92
N MET A 181 9.10 2.30 -1.56
CA MET A 181 8.19 2.29 -2.71
C MET A 181 6.83 2.87 -2.33
N ALA A 182 6.30 2.50 -1.18
CA ALA A 182 5.05 3.04 -0.67
C ALA A 182 5.13 4.56 -0.42
N MET A 183 6.25 5.10 0.05
CA MET A 183 6.43 6.55 0.20
C MET A 183 6.41 7.32 -1.14
N LEU A 184 6.62 6.64 -2.27
CA LEU A 184 6.47 7.19 -3.61
C LEU A 184 5.01 7.18 -4.11
N THR A 185 4.05 6.67 -3.33
CA THR A 185 2.61 6.71 -3.66
C THR A 185 1.93 7.97 -3.13
N LYS A 186 2.02 8.20 -1.81
CA LYS A 186 1.30 9.27 -1.11
C LYS A 186 2.00 9.59 0.21
N SER A 187 1.98 10.85 0.62
CA SER A 187 2.59 11.31 1.88
C SER A 187 2.02 10.61 3.11
N SER A 188 0.74 10.21 3.07
CA SER A 188 0.04 9.55 4.17
C SER A 188 0.65 8.21 4.58
N VAL A 189 1.38 7.54 3.69
CA VAL A 189 2.09 6.28 3.98
C VAL A 189 3.10 6.44 5.12
N ARG A 190 3.67 7.64 5.31
CA ARG A 190 4.59 7.92 6.42
C ARG A 190 3.98 7.56 7.76
N MET A 191 2.68 7.79 7.94
CA MET A 191 1.95 7.41 9.15
C MET A 191 2.03 5.90 9.41
N PHE A 192 1.84 5.07 8.39
CA PHE A 192 1.86 3.61 8.52
C PHE A 192 3.27 3.08 8.87
N ILE A 193 4.30 3.68 8.29
CA ILE A 193 5.70 3.36 8.62
C ILE A 193 5.96 3.75 10.08
N MET A 194 5.54 4.94 10.51
CA MET A 194 5.74 5.39 11.90
C MET A 194 4.97 4.53 12.90
N LEU A 195 3.76 4.07 12.58
CA LEU A 195 3.01 3.12 13.41
C LEU A 195 3.76 1.79 13.59
N SER A 196 4.62 1.40 12.65
CA SER A 196 5.45 0.20 12.79
C SER A 196 6.49 0.33 13.92
N ALA A 197 6.80 1.54 14.40
CA ALA A 197 7.61 1.72 15.60
C ALA A 197 6.96 1.12 16.86
N LEU A 198 5.64 0.94 16.85
CA LEU A 198 4.87 0.32 17.94
C LEU A 198 4.84 -1.21 17.88
N ALA A 199 5.42 -1.85 16.84
CA ALA A 199 5.44 -3.30 16.71
C ALA A 199 5.99 -4.04 17.96
N PRO A 200 7.00 -3.53 18.71
CA PRO A 200 7.49 -4.19 19.93
C PRO A 200 6.44 -4.40 21.03
N ILE A 201 5.28 -3.75 20.98
CA ILE A 201 4.16 -3.96 21.92
C ILE A 201 3.70 -5.43 21.91
N ILE A 202 3.85 -6.15 20.79
CA ILE A 202 3.44 -7.55 20.69
C ILE A 202 4.47 -8.54 21.28
N ILE A 203 5.62 -8.06 21.77
CA ILE A 203 6.65 -8.90 22.36
C ILE A 203 6.23 -9.29 23.78
N PHE A 204 5.72 -10.52 23.94
CA PHE A 204 5.38 -11.08 25.24
C PHE A 204 6.44 -12.08 25.71
N ASN A 205 7.04 -11.83 26.88
CA ASN A 205 7.98 -12.74 27.52
C ASN A 205 7.99 -12.56 29.05
N LYS A 206 8.27 -13.64 29.81
CA LYS A 206 8.39 -13.56 31.27
C LYS A 206 9.65 -12.79 31.70
N ASN A 207 10.72 -12.86 30.90
CA ASN A 207 11.99 -12.22 31.22
C ASN A 207 12.06 -10.79 30.65
N LYS A 208 12.07 -9.78 31.55
CA LYS A 208 12.18 -8.35 31.16
C LYS A 208 13.45 -8.04 30.35
N LYS A 209 14.59 -8.68 30.65
CA LYS A 209 15.83 -8.46 29.91
C LYS A 209 15.72 -8.92 28.45
N GLU A 210 14.99 -10.00 28.20
CA GLU A 210 14.76 -10.47 26.83
C GLU A 210 13.83 -9.56 26.04
N ILE A 211 12.80 -8.99 26.67
CA ILE A 211 11.93 -8.00 26.03
C ILE A 211 12.78 -6.81 25.56
N VAL A 212 13.59 -6.23 26.47
CA VAL A 212 14.45 -5.09 26.14
C VAL A 212 15.41 -5.43 25.00
N LYS A 213 16.08 -6.59 25.05
CA LYS A 213 16.98 -7.04 23.98
C LYS A 213 16.28 -7.17 22.64
N LYS A 214 15.10 -7.80 22.59
CA LYS A 214 14.34 -7.97 21.33
C LYS A 214 13.84 -6.62 20.80
N THR A 215 13.39 -5.73 21.68
CA THR A 215 12.97 -4.37 21.32
C THR A 215 14.13 -3.56 20.74
N LEU A 216 15.32 -3.59 21.37
CA LEU A 216 16.52 -2.92 20.84
C LEU A 216 16.92 -3.49 19.48
N ASN A 217 16.94 -4.81 19.33
CA ASN A 217 17.23 -5.45 18.05
C ASN A 217 16.21 -5.04 16.97
N TYR A 218 14.93 -4.97 17.31
CA TYR A 218 13.90 -4.49 16.39
C TYR A 218 14.16 -3.05 15.97
N PHE A 219 14.48 -2.14 16.90
CA PHE A 219 14.75 -0.74 16.53
C PHE A 219 15.99 -0.57 15.67
N ILE A 220 17.03 -1.40 15.85
CA ILE A 220 18.18 -1.44 14.94
C ILE A 220 17.73 -1.86 13.53
N LEU A 221 16.94 -2.92 13.41
CA LEU A 221 16.39 -3.36 12.12
C LEU A 221 15.46 -2.32 11.50
N PHE A 222 14.64 -1.67 12.32
CA PHE A 222 13.73 -0.62 11.89
C PHE A 222 14.48 0.64 11.42
N ALA A 223 15.65 0.93 11.98
CA ALA A 223 16.53 1.98 11.46
C ALA A 223 16.98 1.67 10.02
N PHE A 224 17.33 0.41 9.70
CA PHE A 224 17.63 0.00 8.33
C PHE A 224 16.40 0.16 7.40
N VAL A 225 15.21 -0.24 7.86
CA VAL A 225 13.95 -0.01 7.13
C VAL A 225 13.79 1.46 6.79
N PHE A 226 13.97 2.34 7.78
CA PHE A 226 13.80 3.79 7.64
C PHE A 226 14.83 4.40 6.70
N VAL A 227 16.09 4.01 6.81
CA VAL A 227 17.17 4.47 5.92
C VAL A 227 16.86 4.10 4.47
N ILE A 228 16.49 2.84 4.20
CA ILE A 228 16.13 2.40 2.84
C ILE A 228 14.92 3.16 2.31
N ALA A 229 13.89 3.32 3.15
CA ALA A 229 12.69 4.06 2.77
C ALA A 229 13.00 5.52 2.38
N ILE A 230 13.85 6.19 3.15
CA ILE A 230 14.33 7.54 2.86
C ILE A 230 15.17 7.57 1.57
N VAL A 231 16.09 6.63 1.39
CA VAL A 231 16.93 6.56 0.18
C VAL A 231 16.05 6.47 -1.06
N LEU A 232 15.06 5.58 -1.06
CA LEU A 232 14.10 5.45 -2.16
C LEU A 232 13.23 6.70 -2.34
N TYR A 233 12.75 7.28 -1.24
CA TYR A 233 11.95 8.51 -1.29
C TYR A 233 12.73 9.69 -1.91
N ASN A 234 14.04 9.76 -1.69
CA ASN A 234 14.91 10.82 -2.22
C ASN A 234 15.13 10.74 -3.73
N ILE A 235 14.72 9.67 -4.42
CA ILE A 235 14.74 9.62 -5.90
C ILE A 235 13.95 10.80 -6.51
N GLN A 236 12.95 11.32 -5.79
CA GLN A 236 12.17 12.49 -6.22
C GLN A 236 12.98 13.79 -6.31
N ARG A 237 14.17 13.87 -5.67
CA ARG A 237 15.07 15.03 -5.79
C ARG A 237 15.66 15.20 -7.18
N LEU A 238 15.55 14.19 -8.04
CA LEU A 238 15.90 14.31 -9.46
C LEU A 238 14.99 15.29 -10.20
N SER A 239 13.89 15.72 -9.59
CA SER A 239 13.03 16.79 -10.10
C SER A 239 13.16 18.07 -9.27
N PRO A 240 13.16 19.25 -9.90
CA PRO A 240 13.13 20.52 -9.18
C PRO A 240 11.82 20.75 -8.39
N PHE A 241 10.75 20.01 -8.70
CA PHE A 241 9.41 20.23 -8.15
C PHE A 241 9.13 19.47 -6.83
N MET A 242 10.10 18.75 -6.26
CA MET A 242 9.87 17.95 -5.04
C MET A 242 9.31 18.77 -3.86
N HIS A 243 9.67 20.06 -3.77
CA HIS A 243 9.19 20.96 -2.72
C HIS A 243 7.68 21.23 -2.77
N TYR A 244 7.02 21.05 -3.92
CA TYR A 244 5.56 21.18 -4.04
C TYR A 244 4.80 20.10 -3.25
N ILE A 245 5.42 18.95 -2.97
CA ILE A 245 4.82 17.92 -2.13
C ILE A 245 4.53 18.48 -0.73
N GLU A 246 5.48 19.20 -0.15
CA GLU A 246 5.33 19.79 1.18
C GLU A 246 4.30 20.91 1.18
N GLN A 247 4.36 21.80 0.18
CA GLN A 247 3.37 22.87 0.02
C GLN A 247 1.94 22.32 -0.08
N LYS A 248 1.75 21.27 -0.88
CA LYS A 248 0.46 20.58 -1.02
C LYS A 248 0.03 19.88 0.27
N ASN A 249 0.94 19.26 1.01
CA ASN A 249 0.58 18.62 2.29
C ASN A 249 0.10 19.62 3.34
N ASN A 250 0.69 20.82 3.38
CA ASN A 250 0.33 21.86 4.33
C ASN A 250 -1.10 22.41 4.14
N THR A 251 -1.76 22.13 3.01
CA THR A 251 -3.19 22.45 2.83
C THR A 251 -4.12 21.43 3.49
N PHE A 252 -3.62 20.24 3.84
CA PHE A 252 -4.42 19.14 4.40
C PHE A 252 -4.04 18.78 5.84
N VAL A 253 -2.84 19.16 6.28
CA VAL A 253 -2.30 18.78 7.59
C VAL A 253 -1.94 20.04 8.36
N MET A 254 -2.38 20.09 9.62
CA MET A 254 -1.98 21.14 10.56
C MET A 254 -0.47 21.08 10.82
N PRO A 255 0.29 22.16 10.55
CA PRO A 255 1.70 22.23 10.90
C PRO A 255 1.93 22.02 12.40
N PHE A 256 3.07 21.43 12.76
CA PHE A 256 3.38 21.15 14.17
C PHE A 256 3.42 22.42 15.04
N SER A 257 3.84 23.55 14.47
CA SER A 257 3.85 24.87 15.13
C SER A 257 2.44 25.37 15.47
N GLU A 258 1.44 25.06 14.64
CA GLU A 258 0.03 25.37 14.90
C GLU A 258 -0.58 24.37 15.88
N PHE A 259 -0.23 23.08 15.76
CA PHE A 259 -0.66 22.04 16.67
C PHE A 259 -0.27 22.33 18.13
N ILE A 260 0.96 22.80 18.38
CA ILE A 260 1.39 23.18 19.74
C ILE A 260 0.52 24.31 20.31
N LYS A 261 0.14 25.28 19.47
CA LYS A 261 -0.67 26.43 19.89
C LYS A 261 -2.11 26.01 20.19
N SER A 262 -2.68 25.13 19.37
CA SER A 262 -4.10 24.76 19.44
C SER A 262 -4.34 23.28 19.06
N PRO A 263 -3.93 22.31 19.90
CA PRO A 263 -3.89 20.89 19.53
C PRO A 263 -5.27 20.28 19.25
N PHE A 264 -6.33 20.84 19.83
CA PHE A 264 -7.70 20.35 19.68
C PHE A 264 -8.56 21.21 18.73
N ALA A 265 -7.98 22.21 18.06
CA ALA A 265 -8.75 23.14 17.22
C ALA A 265 -9.55 22.42 16.11
N VAL A 266 -8.97 21.39 15.50
CA VAL A 266 -9.62 20.60 14.45
C VAL A 266 -10.27 19.32 14.98
N PHE A 267 -9.99 18.92 16.23
CA PHE A 267 -10.45 17.65 16.77
C PHE A 267 -11.97 17.62 16.94
N LEU A 268 -12.53 18.59 17.67
CA LEU A 268 -13.98 18.63 17.96
C LEU A 268 -14.83 18.82 16.69
N PRO A 269 -14.47 19.72 15.74
CA PRO A 269 -15.19 19.82 14.48
C PRO A 269 -15.15 18.53 13.67
N ASN A 270 -13.96 17.91 13.51
CA ASN A 270 -13.82 16.68 12.74
C ASN A 270 -14.55 15.51 13.38
N LEU A 271 -14.54 15.38 14.72
CA LEU A 271 -15.24 14.31 15.43
C LEU A 271 -16.75 14.33 15.15
N LYS A 272 -17.35 15.52 15.00
CA LYS A 272 -18.76 15.68 14.62
C LYS A 272 -19.04 15.30 13.16
N LEU A 273 -18.05 15.47 12.28
CA LEU A 273 -18.17 15.17 10.85
C LEU A 273 -17.95 13.69 10.53
N ILE A 274 -17.21 12.95 11.35
CA ILE A 274 -16.89 11.54 11.10
C ILE A 274 -18.15 10.70 10.83
N PRO A 275 -19.23 10.75 11.64
CA PRO A 275 -20.44 9.98 11.33
C PRO A 275 -21.02 10.33 9.97
N ASN A 276 -21.07 11.62 9.62
CA ASN A 276 -21.61 12.06 8.33
C ASN A 276 -20.80 11.48 7.17
N TYR A 277 -19.46 11.54 7.22
CA TYR A 277 -18.61 10.96 6.19
C TYR A 277 -18.74 9.43 6.13
N VAL A 278 -18.81 8.75 7.27
CA VAL A 278 -19.01 7.29 7.29
C VAL A 278 -20.34 6.94 6.62
N PHE A 279 -21.44 7.62 6.94
CA PHE A 279 -22.73 7.34 6.33
C PHE A 279 -22.81 7.76 4.85
N SER A 280 -22.19 8.88 4.46
CA SER A 280 -22.19 9.33 3.06
C SER A 280 -21.37 8.41 2.15
N GLU A 281 -20.27 7.86 2.66
CA GLU A 281 -19.39 6.94 1.94
C GLU A 281 -19.90 5.49 1.98
N MET A 282 -20.86 5.16 2.86
CA MET A 282 -21.58 3.88 2.87
C MET A 282 -22.76 3.84 1.88
N GLY A 283 -23.18 5.00 1.38
CA GLY A 283 -24.37 5.19 0.54
C GLY A 283 -24.04 5.57 -0.89
N TRP A 284 -23.27 4.74 -1.59
CA TRP A 284 -23.18 4.69 -3.06
C TRP A 284 -23.12 3.23 -3.52
#